data_AF-A0A558GKI3-F1
#
_entry.id   AF-A0A558GKI3-F1
#
_cell.length_a   1.000
_cell.length_b   1.000
_cell.length_c   1.000
_cell.angle_alpha   90.00
_cell.angle_beta   90.00
_cell.angle_gamma   90.00
#
_symmetry.space_group_name_H-M   'P 1'
#
loop_
_entity.id
_entity.type
_entity.pdbx_description
1 polymer ?
#
loop_
_entity_poly.entity_id
_entity_poly.type
_entity_poly.pdbx_seq_one_letter_code
_entity_poly.pdbx_strand_id
1 'polypeptide(L)'
;MRVAPLIDVLALALFAILARLAHGGLSFSSWVDAFWPWTVGALVGWVIIMATKLSGLWKEGAVVWLSAVIGGMALWMLVNGRLPHWSFLIVATVMSALFFFGWRAIAAFASRSRA
;
A
#
# COMPACT_ATOMS: atom_id res chain seq x y z
N MET A 1 -0.75 -11.02 11.95
CA MET A 1 -1.88 -10.41 12.71
C MET A 1 -3.12 -10.43 11.82
N ARG A 2 -4.26 -11.02 12.25
CA ARG A 2 -5.44 -11.19 11.36
C ARG A 2 -6.00 -9.87 10.80
N VAL A 3 -5.74 -8.74 11.47
CA VAL A 3 -6.20 -7.40 11.06
C VAL A 3 -5.25 -6.66 10.13
N ALA A 4 -4.02 -7.15 9.93
CA ALA A 4 -3.01 -6.45 9.13
C ALA A 4 -3.44 -6.17 7.68
N PRO A 5 -4.10 -7.10 6.96
CA PRO A 5 -4.60 -6.80 5.61
C PRO A 5 -5.57 -5.62 5.59
N LEU A 6 -6.46 -5.53 6.59
CA LEU A 6 -7.42 -4.43 6.69
C LEU A 6 -6.70 -3.09 6.94
N ILE A 7 -5.73 -3.07 7.86
CA ILE A 7 -4.96 -1.84 8.15
C ILE A 7 -4.18 -1.39 6.90
N ASP A 8 -3.58 -2.33 6.17
CA ASP A 8 -2.85 -2.03 4.92
C ASP A 8 -3.77 -1.42 3.85
N VAL A 9 -4.97 -1.98 3.67
CA VAL A 9 -5.98 -1.43 2.74
C VAL A 9 -6.41 -0.02 3.17
N LEU A 10 -6.67 0.19 4.47
CA LEU A 10 -7.02 1.51 5.00
C LEU A 10 -5.87 2.52 4.85
N ALA A 11 -4.63 2.07 5.00
CA ALA A 11 -3.44 2.90 4.83
C ALA A 11 -3.29 3.35 3.36
N LEU A 12 -3.53 2.45 2.39
CA LEU A 12 -3.59 2.80 0.98
C LEU A 12 -4.75 3.74 0.65
N ALA A 13 -5.94 3.50 1.22
CA ALA A 13 -7.10 4.37 1.04
C ALA A 13 -6.81 5.79 1.51
N LEU A 14 -6.23 5.94 2.70
CA LEU A 14 -5.82 7.21 3.27
C LEU A 14 -4.73 7.88 2.41
N PHE A 15 -3.70 7.11 2.01
CA PHE A 15 -2.66 7.63 1.12
C PHE A 15 -3.25 8.18 -0.19
N ALA A 16 -4.16 7.45 -0.83
CA ALA A 16 -4.79 7.88 -2.08
C ALA A 16 -5.60 9.18 -1.90
N ILE A 17 -6.31 9.35 -0.78
CA ILE A 17 -6.99 10.61 -0.43
C ILE A 17 -5.98 11.75 -0.34
N LEU A 18 -4.92 11.58 0.45
CA LEU A 18 -3.90 12.61 0.66
C LEU A 18 -3.19 12.98 -0.65
N ALA A 19 -2.87 12.00 -1.49
CA ALA A 19 -2.27 12.22 -2.80
C ALA A 19 -3.19 13.05 -3.72
N ARG A 20 -4.50 12.76 -3.73
CA ARG A 20 -5.47 13.53 -4.51
C ARG A 20 -5.64 14.95 -4.01
N LEU A 21 -5.72 15.15 -2.70
CA LEU A 21 -5.78 16.47 -2.08
C LEU A 21 -4.55 17.31 -2.45
N ALA A 22 -3.37 16.69 -2.50
CA ALA A 22 -2.13 17.37 -2.88
C ALA A 22 -2.03 17.74 -4.37
N HIS A 23 -2.87 17.20 -5.26
CA HIS A 23 -2.75 17.33 -6.72
C HIS A 23 -3.99 17.98 -7.38
N GLY A 24 -4.70 18.83 -6.64
CA GLY A 24 -5.74 19.70 -7.22
C GLY A 24 -7.18 19.24 -7.05
N GLY A 25 -7.46 18.24 -6.19
CA GLY A 25 -8.82 18.00 -5.68
C GLY A 25 -9.23 16.54 -5.55
N LEU A 26 -10.19 16.30 -4.65
CA LEU A 26 -10.71 14.98 -4.29
C LEU A 26 -12.15 14.81 -4.81
N SER A 27 -12.35 13.84 -5.71
CA SER A 27 -13.66 13.27 -6.05
C SER A 27 -13.63 11.77 -5.80
N PHE A 28 -14.82 11.14 -5.65
CA PHE A 28 -14.92 9.70 -5.44
C PHE A 28 -14.22 8.90 -6.55
N SER A 29 -14.46 9.23 -7.83
CA SER A 29 -13.81 8.56 -8.96
C SER A 29 -12.29 8.70 -8.92
N SER A 30 -11.79 9.93 -8.73
CA SER A 30 -10.35 10.19 -8.71
C SER A 30 -9.62 9.49 -7.56
N TRP A 31 -10.30 9.31 -6.43
CA TRP A 31 -9.78 8.55 -5.30
C TRP A 31 -9.74 7.05 -5.63
N VAL A 32 -10.82 6.49 -6.15
CA VAL A 32 -10.88 5.08 -6.55
C VAL A 32 -9.79 4.78 -7.59
N ASP A 33 -9.63 5.60 -8.62
CA ASP A 33 -8.60 5.45 -9.65
C ASP A 33 -7.17 5.46 -9.09
N ALA A 34 -6.93 6.28 -8.05
CA ALA A 34 -5.65 6.34 -7.36
C ALA A 34 -5.44 5.19 -6.35
N PHE A 35 -6.50 4.49 -5.95
CA PHE A 35 -6.50 3.51 -4.86
C PHE A 35 -6.52 2.06 -5.34
N TRP A 36 -7.40 1.73 -6.29
CA TRP A 36 -7.72 0.34 -6.60
C TRP A 36 -6.54 -0.46 -7.16
N PRO A 37 -5.66 0.05 -8.06
CA PRO A 37 -4.59 -0.76 -8.63
C PRO A 37 -3.60 -1.23 -7.55
N TRP A 38 -3.20 -0.31 -6.69
CA TRP A 38 -2.30 -0.54 -5.56
C TRP A 38 -2.89 -1.52 -4.55
N THR A 39 -4.19 -1.42 -4.31
CA THR A 39 -4.92 -2.31 -3.41
C THR A 39 -4.95 -3.73 -3.96
N VAL A 40 -5.21 -3.90 -5.26
CA VAL A 40 -5.13 -5.22 -5.89
C VAL A 40 -3.72 -5.80 -5.75
N GLY A 41 -2.67 -5.01 -6.00
CA GLY A 41 -1.30 -5.43 -5.78
C GLY A 41 -1.00 -5.84 -4.32
N ALA A 42 -1.52 -5.09 -3.34
CA ALA A 42 -1.40 -5.44 -1.93
C ALA A 42 -2.13 -6.74 -1.58
N LEU A 43 -3.34 -6.93 -2.10
CA LEU A 43 -4.11 -8.16 -1.91
C LEU A 43 -3.39 -9.39 -2.49
N VAL A 44 -2.75 -9.25 -3.66
CA VAL A 44 -1.86 -10.29 -4.20
C VAL A 44 -0.72 -10.61 -3.23
N GLY A 45 -0.09 -9.59 -2.64
CA GLY A 45 0.93 -9.78 -1.60
C GLY A 45 0.42 -10.57 -0.39
N TRP A 46 -0.78 -10.27 0.07
CA TRP A 46 -1.42 -11.03 1.16
C TRP A 46 -1.75 -12.46 0.76
N VAL A 47 -2.21 -12.71 -0.47
CA VAL A 47 -2.40 -14.07 -0.99
C VAL A 47 -1.08 -14.84 -0.98
N ILE A 48 0.03 -14.22 -1.42
CA ILE A 48 1.36 -14.83 -1.37
C ILE A 48 1.76 -15.17 0.07
N ILE A 49 1.59 -14.23 1.01
CA ILE A 49 1.89 -14.45 2.44
C ILE A 49 1.10 -15.65 2.99
N MET A 50 -0.21 -15.71 2.70
CA MET A 50 -1.08 -16.79 3.17
C MET A 50 -0.71 -18.14 2.54
N ALA A 51 -0.46 -18.17 1.24
CA ALA A 51 -0.11 -19.40 0.51
C ALA A 51 1.25 -19.97 0.95
N THR A 52 2.23 -19.09 1.20
CA THR A 52 3.58 -19.46 1.64
C THR A 52 3.71 -19.62 3.15
N LYS A 53 2.64 -19.32 3.91
CA LYS A 53 2.64 -19.28 5.38
C LYS A 53 3.74 -18.39 5.94
N LEU A 54 4.12 -17.34 5.21
CA LEU A 54 5.15 -16.41 5.65
C LEU A 54 4.69 -15.70 6.92
N SER A 55 5.52 -15.73 7.95
CA SER A 55 5.22 -15.10 9.24
C SER A 55 6.27 -14.08 9.62
N GLY A 56 5.83 -12.96 10.17
CA GLY A 56 6.68 -11.95 10.79
C GLY A 56 6.34 -10.56 10.28
N LEU A 57 6.11 -9.64 11.21
CA LEU A 57 5.54 -8.31 10.95
C LEU A 57 6.23 -7.56 9.80
N TRP A 58 7.56 -7.55 9.82
CA TRP A 58 8.39 -6.86 8.84
C TRP A 58 8.48 -7.59 7.49
N LYS A 59 8.54 -8.92 7.52
CA LYS A 59 8.58 -9.76 6.30
C LYS A 59 7.26 -9.67 5.54
N GLU A 60 6.14 -9.76 6.27
CA GLU A 60 4.79 -9.54 5.74
C GLU A 60 4.68 -8.14 5.12
N GLY A 61 5.19 -7.11 5.83
CA GLY A 61 5.24 -5.73 5.32
C GLY A 61 6.04 -5.57 4.02
N ALA A 62 7.19 -6.24 3.91
CA ALA A 62 7.99 -6.19 2.69
C ALA A 62 7.28 -6.85 1.50
N VAL A 63 6.66 -8.02 1.69
CA VAL A 63 5.96 -8.73 0.61
C VAL A 63 4.73 -7.95 0.13
N VAL A 64 3.91 -7.43 1.05
CA VAL A 64 2.73 -6.63 0.66
C VAL A 64 3.15 -5.34 -0.04
N TRP A 65 4.19 -4.65 0.45
CA TRP A 65 4.67 -3.40 -0.15
C TRP A 65 5.23 -3.61 -1.56
N LEU A 66 6.11 -4.60 -1.74
CA LEU A 66 6.66 -4.92 -3.06
C LEU A 66 5.55 -5.33 -4.04
N SER A 67 4.59 -6.14 -3.58
CA SER A 67 3.46 -6.56 -4.42
C SER A 67 2.54 -5.39 -4.78
N ALA A 68 2.30 -4.46 -3.85
CA ALA A 68 1.52 -3.25 -4.10
C ALA A 68 2.21 -2.33 -5.11
N VAL A 69 3.53 -2.14 -4.99
CA VAL A 69 4.29 -1.30 -5.91
C VAL A 69 4.37 -1.92 -7.29
N ILE A 70 4.80 -3.17 -7.40
CA ILE A 70 4.98 -3.84 -8.69
C ILE A 70 3.63 -4.12 -9.36
N GLY A 71 2.70 -4.77 -8.64
CA GLY A 71 1.39 -5.14 -9.15
C GLY A 71 0.50 -3.93 -9.39
N GLY A 72 0.49 -2.96 -8.46
CA GLY A 72 -0.27 -1.73 -8.61
C GLY A 72 0.22 -0.88 -9.78
N MET A 73 1.53 -0.76 -9.95
CA MET A 73 2.10 -0.06 -11.10
C MET A 73 1.77 -0.75 -12.42
N ALA A 74 1.92 -2.07 -12.49
CA ALA A 74 1.59 -2.84 -13.69
C ALA A 74 0.12 -2.67 -14.09
N LEU A 75 -0.81 -2.78 -13.12
CA LEU A 75 -2.24 -2.56 -13.35
C LEU A 75 -2.55 -1.12 -13.76
N TRP A 76 -1.94 -0.14 -13.08
CA TRP A 76 -2.12 1.26 -13.42
C TRP A 76 -1.67 1.55 -14.86
N MET A 77 -0.51 1.03 -15.26
CA MET A 77 0.02 1.17 -16.62
C MET A 77 -0.88 0.52 -17.66
N LEU A 78 -1.39 -0.68 -17.37
CA LEU A 78 -2.29 -1.41 -18.26
C LEU A 78 -3.56 -0.60 -18.55
N VAL A 79 -4.10 0.06 -17.54
CA VAL A 79 -5.34 0.84 -17.64
C VAL A 79 -5.11 2.20 -18.31
N ASN A 80 -3.96 2.84 -18.07
CA ASN A 80 -3.67 4.18 -18.57
C ASN A 80 -2.90 4.21 -19.89
N GLY A 81 -2.37 3.06 -20.35
CA GLY A 81 -1.65 2.93 -21.62
C GLY A 81 -0.32 3.68 -21.68
N ARG A 82 0.26 4.06 -20.54
CA ARG A 82 1.51 4.85 -20.47
C ARG A 82 2.25 4.63 -19.15
N LEU A 83 3.53 4.99 -19.14
CA LEU A 83 4.31 5.13 -17.92
C LEU A 83 3.91 6.41 -17.17
N PRO A 84 3.75 6.37 -15.84
CA PRO A 84 3.58 7.59 -15.08
C PRO A 84 4.89 8.37 -15.06
N HIS A 85 4.80 9.65 -14.69
CA HIS A 85 5.98 10.46 -14.49
C HIS A 85 6.87 9.86 -13.39
N TRP A 86 8.18 9.86 -13.59
CA TRP A 86 9.14 9.23 -12.67
C TRP A 86 9.04 9.73 -11.22
N SER A 87 8.72 11.01 -11.02
CA SER A 87 8.47 11.57 -9.68
C SER A 87 7.30 10.90 -8.95
N PHE A 88 6.24 10.51 -9.68
CA PHE A 88 5.13 9.76 -9.12
C PHE A 88 5.57 8.39 -8.62
N LEU A 89 6.43 7.68 -9.37
CA LEU A 89 6.98 6.39 -8.94
C LEU A 89 7.71 6.51 -7.61
N ILE A 90 8.58 7.51 -7.48
CA ILE A 90 9.35 7.75 -6.26
C ILE A 90 8.41 8.06 -5.10
N VAL A 91 7.52 9.04 -5.26
CA VAL A 91 6.61 9.47 -4.18
C VAL A 91 5.66 8.35 -3.77
N ALA A 92 5.04 7.65 -4.72
CA ALA A 92 4.12 6.55 -4.44
C ALA A 92 4.82 5.40 -3.72
N THR A 93 6.04 5.05 -4.13
CA THR A 93 6.82 3.97 -3.50
C THR A 93 7.22 4.33 -2.08
N VAL A 94 7.75 5.55 -1.85
CA VAL A 94 8.20 5.99 -0.53
C VAL A 94 7.03 6.21 0.42
N MET A 95 5.95 6.85 -0.03
CA MET A 95 4.80 7.10 0.82
C MET A 95 4.07 5.80 1.16
N SER A 96 3.85 4.89 0.20
CA SER A 96 3.27 3.58 0.52
C SER A 96 4.14 2.77 1.49
N ALA A 97 5.48 2.86 1.39
CA ALA A 97 6.38 2.27 2.38
C ALA A 97 6.14 2.89 3.77
N LEU A 98 6.10 4.22 3.86
CA LEU A 98 5.84 4.92 5.11
C LEU A 98 4.51 4.49 5.75
N PHE A 99 3.46 4.36 4.95
CA PHE A 99 2.15 3.93 5.42
C PHE A 99 2.15 2.47 5.91
N PHE A 100 2.68 1.53 5.11
CA PHE A 100 2.73 0.11 5.49
C PHE A 100 3.65 -0.15 6.68
N PHE A 101 4.84 0.44 6.70
CA PHE A 101 5.81 0.21 7.77
C PHE A 101 5.56 1.09 8.99
N GLY A 102 4.96 2.26 8.83
CA GLY A 102 4.68 3.20 9.92
C GLY A 102 3.74 2.61 10.96
N TRP A 103 2.60 2.05 10.54
CA TRP A 103 1.68 1.42 11.50
C TRP A 103 2.31 0.18 12.16
N ARG A 104 3.11 -0.58 11.41
CA ARG A 104 3.84 -1.75 11.93
C ARG A 104 4.87 -1.34 12.99
N ALA A 105 5.59 -0.25 12.76
CA ALA A 105 6.51 0.32 13.74
C ALA A 105 5.77 0.74 15.01
N ILE A 106 4.67 1.48 14.87
CA ILE A 106 3.81 1.89 16.01
C ILE A 106 3.32 0.67 16.79
N ALA A 107 2.83 -0.37 16.11
CA ALA A 107 2.36 -1.60 16.74
C ALA A 107 3.48 -2.33 17.49
N ALA A 108 4.69 -2.41 16.91
CA ALA A 108 5.86 -2.99 17.55
C ALA A 108 6.24 -2.22 18.83
N PHE A 109 6.30 -0.88 18.77
CA PHE A 109 6.58 -0.06 19.94
C PHE A 109 5.50 -0.18 21.02
N ALA A 110 4.22 -0.18 20.66
CA ALA A 110 3.11 -0.32 21.59
C ALA A 110 3.04 -1.71 22.25
N SER A 111 3.52 -2.76 21.56
CA SER A 111 3.62 -4.10 22.15
C SER A 111 4.75 -4.19 23.19
N ARG A 112 5.84 -3.45 22.98
CA ARG A 112 6.98 -3.41 23.89
C ARG A 112 6.70 -2.65 25.17
N SER A 113 5.82 -1.64 25.14
CA SER A 113 5.44 -0.86 26.33
C SER A 113 4.41 -1.56 27.22
N ARG A 114 3.84 -2.67 26.77
CA ARG A 114 2.86 -3.48 27.52
C ARG A 114 3.46 -4.76 28.14
N ALA A 115 4.74 -5.03 27.88
CA ALA A 115 5.51 -6.14 28.42
C ALA A 115 6.39 -5.65 29.57
#